data_AF-A0A1V1TQT8-F1
#
_entry.id   AF-A0A1V1TQT8-F1
#
_cell.length_a   1.000
_cell.length_b   1.000
_cell.length_c   1.000
_cell.angle_alpha   90.00
_cell.angle_beta   90.00
_cell.angle_gamma   90.00
#
_symmetry.space_group_name_H-M   'P 1'
#
loop_
_entity.id
_entity.type
_entity.pdbx_description
1 polymer ?
#
loop_
_entity_poly.entity_id
_entity_poly.type
_entity_poly.pdbx_seq_one_letter_code
_entity_poly.pdbx_strand_id
1 'polypeptide(L)'
;MNAKFSAQYNADGVLFLTICPGTVDVGHYQDPTPKQAASLQGMIAQLKSYAPHFEGPATTERAIRDLISVWERDSIERCDGGDFVSHWGNKRWL
;
A
#
# COMPACT_ATOMS: atom_id res chain seq x y z
N MET A 1 -9.15 3.97 -13.09
CA MET A 1 -8.70 2.91 -14.01
C MET A 1 -9.13 1.53 -13.52
N ASN A 2 -8.90 1.19 -12.25
CA ASN A 2 -9.23 -0.11 -11.65
C ASN A 2 -10.70 -0.55 -11.86
N ALA A 3 -11.68 0.25 -11.41
CA ALA A 3 -13.11 -0.11 -11.54
C ALA A 3 -13.58 -0.41 -12.98
N LYS A 4 -13.02 0.28 -13.99
CA LYS A 4 -13.33 0.02 -15.40
C LYS A 4 -12.88 -1.39 -15.81
N PHE A 5 -11.66 -1.77 -15.47
CA PHE A 5 -11.11 -3.07 -15.84
C PHE A 5 -11.71 -4.21 -15.03
N SER A 6 -12.00 -3.98 -13.74
CA SER A 6 -12.80 -4.90 -12.93
C SER A 6 -14.13 -5.22 -13.62
N ALA A 7 -14.89 -4.21 -14.05
CA ALA A 7 -16.15 -4.42 -14.76
C ALA A 7 -15.95 -5.12 -16.12
N GLN A 8 -14.91 -4.74 -16.87
CA GLN A 8 -14.65 -5.28 -18.21
C GLN A 8 -14.31 -6.77 -18.20
N TYR A 9 -13.52 -7.23 -17.22
CA TYR A 9 -12.97 -8.59 -17.19
C TYR A 9 -13.59 -9.46 -16.08
N ASN A 10 -14.67 -9.00 -15.45
CA ASN A 10 -15.37 -9.76 -14.40
C ASN A 10 -15.85 -11.13 -14.90
N ALA A 11 -16.44 -11.16 -16.10
CA ALA A 11 -16.93 -12.39 -16.72
C ALA A 11 -15.81 -13.37 -17.12
N ASP A 12 -14.57 -12.86 -17.28
CA ASP A 12 -13.38 -13.68 -17.57
C ASP A 12 -12.73 -14.24 -16.29
N GLY A 13 -13.32 -13.97 -15.12
CA GLY A 13 -12.80 -14.44 -13.84
C GLY A 13 -11.51 -13.74 -13.39
N VAL A 14 -11.25 -12.51 -13.87
CA VAL A 14 -10.04 -11.75 -13.50
C VAL A 14 -10.34 -10.77 -12.38
N LEU A 15 -9.63 -10.93 -11.25
CA LEU A 15 -9.69 -10.00 -10.13
C LEU A 15 -8.74 -8.82 -10.37
N PHE A 16 -9.29 -7.61 -10.40
CA PHE A 16 -8.51 -6.37 -10.49
C PHE A 16 -8.49 -5.65 -9.13
N LEU A 17 -7.30 -5.50 -8.55
CA LEU A 17 -7.10 -4.81 -7.27
C LEU A 17 -6.05 -3.71 -7.39
N THR A 18 -6.16 -2.70 -6.52
CA THR A 18 -5.08 -1.75 -6.29
C THR A 18 -4.77 -1.77 -4.80
N ILE A 19 -3.53 -2.11 -4.46
CA ILE A 19 -3.10 -2.28 -3.07
C ILE A 19 -1.94 -1.32 -2.82
N CYS A 20 -2.12 -0.41 -1.85
CA CYS A 20 -1.08 0.51 -1.40
C CYS A 20 -0.20 -0.18 -0.34
N PRO A 21 1.11 -0.35 -0.57
CA PRO A 21 2.00 -1.07 0.35
C PRO A 21 2.31 -0.31 1.64
N GLY A 22 1.89 0.94 1.77
CA GLY A 22 2.34 1.84 2.84
C GLY A 22 3.76 2.35 2.58
N THR A 23 4.48 2.68 3.66
CA THR A 23 5.88 3.12 3.57
C THR A 23 6.80 1.90 3.61
N VAL A 24 7.66 1.73 2.61
CA VAL A 24 8.57 0.58 2.49
C VAL A 24 10.00 1.06 2.30
N ASP A 25 10.94 0.46 3.02
CA ASP A 25 12.36 0.67 2.77
C ASP A 25 12.81 -0.20 1.59
N VAL A 26 13.04 0.47 0.47
CA VAL A 26 13.58 -0.09 -0.78
C VAL A 26 14.93 0.56 -1.14
N GLY A 27 15.59 1.21 -0.17
CA GLY A 27 16.88 1.90 -0.36
C GLY A 27 16.78 3.36 -0.81
N HIS A 28 15.59 3.93 -0.96
CA HIS A 28 15.40 5.33 -1.38
C HIS A 28 15.84 6.37 -0.32
N TYR A 29 16.03 5.95 0.92
CA TYR A 29 16.35 6.83 2.05
C TYR A 29 17.83 6.81 2.46
N GLN A 30 18.67 6.08 1.73
CA GLN A 30 20.09 5.94 2.01
C GLN A 30 20.87 7.19 1.58
N ASP A 31 21.86 7.60 2.37
CA ASP A 31 22.77 8.72 2.13
C ASP A 31 22.10 10.04 1.65
N PRO A 32 21.09 10.56 2.36
CA PRO A 32 20.39 11.76 1.91
C PRO A 32 21.31 12.99 2.00
N THR A 33 21.22 13.87 1.01
CA THR A 33 21.76 15.24 1.15
C THR A 33 21.08 15.94 2.34
N PRO A 34 21.68 16.99 2.94
CA PRO A 34 21.07 17.70 4.06
C PRO A 34 19.64 18.20 3.79
N LYS A 35 19.37 18.64 2.55
CA LYS A 35 18.03 19.06 2.12
C LYS A 35 17.05 17.89 2.09
N GLN A 36 17.46 16.74 1.55
CA GLN A 36 16.63 15.53 1.52
C GLN A 36 16.35 15.01 2.94
N ALA A 37 17.35 15.05 3.82
CA ALA A 37 17.20 14.65 5.22
C ALA A 37 16.15 15.52 5.95
N ALA A 38 16.17 16.84 5.74
CA ALA A 38 15.18 17.74 6.31
C ALA A 38 13.76 17.46 5.77
N SER A 39 13.61 17.24 4.46
CA SER A 39 12.33 16.86 3.86
C SER A 39 11.82 15.50 4.37
N LEU A 40 12.71 14.52 4.55
CA LEU A 40 12.38 13.21 5.10
C LEU A 40 11.90 13.31 6.55
N GLN A 41 12.56 14.12 7.39
CA GLN A 41 12.11 14.37 8.76
C GLN A 41 10.72 15.02 8.79
N GLY A 42 10.46 15.99 7.91
CA GLY A 42 9.15 16.62 7.77
C GLY A 42 8.06 15.63 7.36
N MET A 43 8.35 14.75 6.40
CA MET A 43 7.44 13.67 5.99
C MET A 43 7.15 12.71 7.15
N ILE A 44 8.18 12.21 7.84
CA ILE A 44 8.02 11.29 8.97
C ILE A 44 7.18 11.92 10.09
N ALA A 45 7.36 13.21 10.37
CA ALA A 45 6.56 13.93 11.36
C ALA A 45 5.07 13.97 10.97
N GLN A 46 4.76 14.21 9.69
CA GLN A 46 3.38 14.16 9.20
C GLN A 46 2.77 12.75 9.30
N LEU A 47 3.54 11.71 8.93
CA LEU A 47 3.09 10.33 9.04
C LEU A 47 2.81 9.94 10.50
N LYS A 48 3.67 10.34 11.45
CA LYS A 48 3.45 10.12 12.89
C LYS A 48 2.25 10.89 13.44
N SER A 49 1.99 12.09 12.94
CA SER A 49 0.79 12.86 13.30
C SER A 49 -0.49 12.15 12.83
N TYR A 50 -0.47 11.62 11.60
CA TYR A 50 -1.59 10.87 11.03
C TYR A 50 -1.78 9.50 11.71
N ALA A 51 -0.68 8.77 11.96
CA ALA A 51 -0.66 7.45 12.56
C ALA A 51 0.38 7.40 13.69
N PRO A 52 -0.01 7.68 14.94
CA PRO A 52 0.93 7.73 16.08
C PRO A 52 1.70 6.43 16.35
N HIS A 53 1.16 5.30 15.89
CA HIS A 53 1.79 3.97 15.97
C HIS A 53 2.73 3.67 14.78
N PHE A 54 2.95 4.63 13.88
CA PHE A 54 3.89 4.47 12.77
C PHE A 54 5.34 4.47 13.29
N GLU A 55 5.96 3.30 13.26
CA GLU A 55 7.33 3.09 13.73
C GLU A 55 8.38 3.36 12.65
N GLY A 56 7.96 3.46 11.39
CA GLY A 56 8.84 3.68 10.24
C GLY A 56 8.46 2.80 9.04
N PRO A 57 9.24 2.89 7.95
CA PRO A 57 9.05 2.04 6.78
C PRO A 57 9.15 0.54 7.13
N ALA A 58 8.31 -0.28 6.53
CA ALA A 58 8.43 -1.74 6.60
C ALA A 58 9.61 -2.24 5.75
N THR A 59 10.17 -3.41 6.08
CA THR A 59 11.10 -4.09 5.17
C THR A 59 10.36 -4.54 3.90
N THR A 60 11.10 -4.66 2.80
CA THR A 60 10.53 -5.12 1.52
C THR A 60 9.85 -6.49 1.68
N GLU A 61 10.47 -7.45 2.38
CA GLU A 61 9.92 -8.78 2.58
C GLU A 61 8.61 -8.76 3.37
N ARG A 62 8.51 -7.86 4.36
CA ARG A 62 7.27 -7.70 5.14
C ARG A 62 6.17 -7.09 4.28
N ALA A 63 6.46 -6.01 3.56
CA ALA A 63 5.49 -5.35 2.70
C ALA A 63 4.93 -6.31 1.64
N ILE A 64 5.79 -7.09 0.98
CA ILE A 64 5.35 -8.08 -0.02
C ILE A 64 4.46 -9.16 0.60
N ARG A 65 4.79 -9.67 1.80
CA ARG A 65 3.92 -10.63 2.52
C ARG A 65 2.55 -10.03 2.82
N ASP A 66 2.50 -8.78 3.27
CA ASP A 66 1.24 -8.10 3.58
C ASP A 66 0.37 -7.93 2.32
N LEU A 67 0.98 -7.51 1.19
CA LEU A 67 0.29 -7.42 -0.11
C LEU A 67 -0.25 -8.78 -0.58
N ILE A 68 0.56 -9.85 -0.51
CA ILE A 68 0.14 -11.21 -0.86
C ILE A 68 -1.10 -11.61 -0.05
N SER A 69 -1.08 -11.33 1.26
CA SER A 69 -2.19 -11.68 2.14
C SER A 69 -3.51 -10.99 1.78
N VAL A 70 -3.47 -9.84 1.09
CA VAL A 70 -4.66 -9.12 0.63
C VAL A 70 -5.22 -9.79 -0.62
N TRP A 71 -4.43 -10.01 -1.67
CA TRP A 71 -5.00 -10.62 -2.87
C TRP A 71 -5.34 -12.12 -2.70
N GLU A 72 -4.74 -12.82 -1.73
CA GLU A 72 -5.12 -14.20 -1.39
C GLU A 72 -6.45 -14.31 -0.63
N ARG A 73 -6.88 -13.25 0.10
CA ARG A 73 -8.16 -13.24 0.82
C ARG A 73 -9.31 -12.64 0.03
N ASP A 74 -8.98 -11.79 -0.96
CA ASP A 74 -9.92 -11.07 -1.79
C ASP A 74 -10.38 -11.92 -2.99
N SER A 75 -11.58 -11.65 -3.49
CA SER A 75 -12.16 -12.45 -4.58
C SER A 75 -13.22 -11.69 -5.37
N ILE A 76 -13.58 -12.22 -6.54
CA ILE A 76 -14.66 -11.68 -7.37
C ILE A 76 -16.01 -11.93 -6.68
N GLU A 77 -16.19 -13.10 -6.08
CA GLU A 77 -17.42 -13.56 -5.41
C GLU A 77 -17.78 -12.68 -4.21
N ARG A 78 -16.78 -12.11 -3.56
CA ARG A 78 -16.93 -11.14 -2.46
C ARG A 78 -17.09 -9.71 -2.93
N CYS A 79 -17.09 -9.47 -4.25
CA CYS A 79 -17.16 -8.15 -4.87
C CYS A 79 -15.97 -7.23 -4.51
N ASP A 80 -14.77 -7.79 -4.30
CA ASP A 80 -13.58 -7.01 -3.95
C ASP A 80 -12.94 -6.35 -5.20
N GLY A 81 -13.31 -6.80 -6.40
CA GLY A 81 -12.76 -6.31 -7.66
C GLY A 81 -13.05 -4.83 -7.90
N GLY A 82 -12.02 -4.08 -8.32
CA GLY A 82 -12.11 -2.65 -8.58
C GLY A 82 -11.69 -1.78 -7.41
N ASP A 83 -11.43 -2.38 -6.23
CA ASP A 83 -11.18 -1.63 -5.01
C ASP A 83 -9.73 -1.09 -4.89
N PHE A 84 -9.60 -0.02 -4.12
CA PHE A 84 -8.30 0.59 -3.76
C PHE A 84 -8.07 0.55 -2.25
N VAL A 85 -7.25 -0.39 -1.80
CA VAL A 85 -7.03 -0.70 -0.38
C VAL A 85 -5.57 -0.52 0.01
N SER A 86 -5.28 -0.49 1.31
CA SER A 86 -3.93 -0.59 1.84
C SER A 86 -3.45 -2.04 1.93
N HIS A 87 -2.22 -2.23 2.38
CA HIS A 87 -1.63 -3.53 2.73
C HIS A 87 -2.39 -4.30 3.83
N TRP A 88 -3.44 -3.73 4.42
CA TRP A 88 -4.37 -4.43 5.32
C TRP A 88 -5.71 -4.82 4.68
N GLY A 89 -5.90 -4.55 3.38
CA GLY A 89 -7.17 -4.81 2.68
C GLY A 89 -8.29 -3.85 3.10
N ASN A 90 -7.96 -2.67 3.65
CA ASN A 90 -8.95 -1.67 4.07
C ASN A 90 -8.49 -0.24 3.74
N LYS A 91 -9.22 0.78 4.24
CA LYS A 91 -8.94 2.20 3.96
C LYS A 91 -8.06 2.90 4.99
N ARG A 92 -7.38 2.14 5.85
CA ARG A 92 -6.36 2.66 6.77
C ARG A 92 -4.99 2.51 6.12
N TRP A 93 -4.24 3.60 5.97
CA TRP A 93 -3.05 3.61 5.10
C TRP A 93 -1.71 3.39 5.83
N LEU A 94 -1.68 3.61 7.15
CA LEU A 94 -0.51 3.52 8.05
C LEU A 94 -0.90 3.08 9.46
#